data_AF-A0A2C5YCF2-F1
#
_entry.id   AF-A0A2C5YCF2-F1
#
_cell.length_a   1.000
_cell.length_b   1.000
_cell.length_c   1.000
_cell.angle_alpha   90.00
_cell.angle_beta   90.00
_cell.angle_gamma   90.00
#
_symmetry.space_group_name_H-M   'P 1'
#
loop_
_entity.id
_entity.type
_entity.pdbx_description
1 polymer ?
#
loop_
_entity_poly.entity_id
_entity_poly.type
_entity_poly.pdbx_seq_one_letter_code
_entity_poly.pdbx_strand_id
1 'polypeptide(L)'
;MPLFSPHGPYYKPRPMDSLLYPAASWLNHSSCLAQPVMHFISTVLLFTSVTWQHVVGQAASPLASSVDAFLESEAPVAFNLLLCNIGAQGCHVKGAASGVVVASPSTHDPDYFYTWTRDSGLVFKSLVDRFTHSYDASLQRHIQEYIVSQAAQQAVSNPSGSLADGAGLGEPKFEANLTAFTGEWGK
;
A
#
# COMPACT_ATOMS: atom_id res chain seq x y z
N MET A 1 -4.58 48.76 -5.93
CA MET A 1 -3.78 49.54 -4.97
C MET A 1 -3.31 48.60 -3.87
N PRO A 2 -1.99 48.51 -3.64
CA PRO A 2 -1.37 47.65 -2.64
C PRO A 2 -1.27 48.37 -1.29
N LEU A 3 -1.21 47.63 -0.18
CA LEU A 3 -0.69 48.14 1.09
C LEU A 3 0.03 46.99 1.80
N PHE A 4 1.33 46.90 1.51
CA PHE A 4 2.33 46.43 2.45
C PHE A 4 2.50 47.51 3.53
N SER A 5 2.54 47.13 4.81
CA SER A 5 3.70 47.48 5.63
C SER A 5 3.74 46.67 6.94
N PRO A 6 4.90 46.12 7.31
CA PRO A 6 5.16 45.39 8.56
C PRO A 6 5.53 46.36 9.69
N HIS A 7 5.56 45.90 10.96
CA HIS A 7 6.53 46.25 12.02
C HIS A 7 5.98 45.94 13.43
N GLY A 8 6.77 45.22 14.23
CA GLY A 8 6.60 45.06 15.68
C GLY A 8 7.65 44.09 16.25
N PRO A 9 8.21 44.33 17.45
CA PRO A 9 9.63 44.71 17.52
C PRO A 9 10.62 43.66 18.06
N TYR A 10 11.86 43.93 17.65
CA TYR A 10 13.16 43.49 18.16
C TYR A 10 13.25 43.24 19.67
N TYR A 11 13.83 42.09 20.02
CA TYR A 11 14.29 41.77 21.38
C TYR A 11 15.71 42.32 21.60
N LYS A 12 15.87 43.18 22.61
CA LYS A 12 17.11 43.88 22.98
C LYS A 12 17.92 43.04 23.97
N PRO A 13 19.20 42.69 23.69
CA PRO A 13 20.06 42.06 24.69
C PRO A 13 20.49 43.06 25.76
N ARG A 14 20.48 42.64 27.04
CA ARG A 14 21.00 43.43 28.16
C ARG A 14 22.53 43.23 28.31
N PRO A 15 23.24 44.26 28.80
CA PRO A 15 24.69 44.39 28.70
C PRO A 15 25.46 43.43 29.63
N MET A 16 26.69 43.13 29.22
CA MET A 16 27.71 42.47 30.03
C MET A 16 28.29 43.44 31.05
N ASP A 17 28.20 43.09 32.33
CA ASP A 17 28.96 43.73 33.39
C ASP A 17 30.26 42.96 33.62
N SER A 18 31.35 43.60 33.20
CA SER A 18 32.72 43.27 33.56
C SER A 18 33.06 43.88 34.92
N LEU A 19 33.33 43.07 35.94
CA LEU A 19 34.02 43.54 37.15
C LEU A 19 35.08 42.54 37.64
N LEU A 20 36.32 42.92 37.35
CA LEU A 20 37.48 42.99 38.26
C LEU A 20 37.96 41.72 38.97
N TYR A 21 39.09 41.21 38.48
CA TYR A 21 40.08 40.47 39.27
C TYR A 21 40.64 41.32 40.41
N PRO A 22 41.01 40.67 41.54
CA PRO A 22 42.35 40.84 42.06
C PRO A 22 43.10 39.50 42.11
N ALA A 23 44.37 39.58 41.71
CA ALA A 23 45.35 38.52 41.75
C ALA A 23 46.04 38.42 43.13
N ALA A 24 46.75 37.29 43.29
CA ALA A 24 47.69 36.90 44.34
C ALA A 24 47.05 36.28 45.60
N SER A 25 47.50 35.14 46.14
CA SER A 25 48.79 34.44 45.97
C SER A 25 48.78 33.10 46.72
N TRP A 26 49.40 32.07 46.11
CA TRP A 26 50.35 31.07 46.68
C TRP A 26 49.97 30.36 48.01
N LEU A 27 49.98 29.04 48.22
CA LEU A 27 50.58 27.82 47.65
C LEU A 27 49.76 26.63 48.20
N ASN A 28 49.66 25.48 47.52
CA ASN A 28 50.51 24.31 47.80
C ASN A 28 50.02 23.02 47.11
N HIS A 29 50.99 22.34 46.51
CA HIS A 29 51.09 20.94 46.10
C HIS A 29 49.98 19.96 46.50
N SER A 30 49.41 19.27 45.50
CA SER A 30 49.58 17.82 45.28
C SER A 30 48.80 17.36 44.05
N SER A 31 49.50 16.95 43.00
CA SER A 31 48.92 16.17 41.90
C SER A 31 48.63 14.76 42.44
N CYS A 32 47.35 14.38 42.55
CA CYS A 32 46.98 12.99 42.83
C CYS A 32 45.89 12.51 41.85
N LEU A 33 46.35 11.65 40.94
CA LEU A 33 45.68 10.80 39.95
C LEU A 33 44.20 10.42 40.23
N ALA A 34 43.26 11.28 39.90
CA ALA A 34 41.82 10.97 39.91
C ALA A 34 41.14 11.15 38.53
N GLN A 35 41.88 11.03 37.43
CA GLN A 35 41.39 11.41 36.09
C GLN A 35 41.30 10.34 34.98
N PRO A 36 41.74 9.07 35.10
CA PRO A 36 41.41 8.08 34.06
C PRO A 36 40.15 7.26 34.38
N VAL A 37 39.77 7.08 35.64
CA VAL A 37 38.70 6.12 36.01
C VAL A 37 37.28 6.67 35.77
N MET A 38 37.07 7.99 35.89
CA MET A 38 35.75 8.62 35.73
C MET A 38 35.23 8.65 34.28
N HIS A 39 36.11 8.57 33.27
CA HIS A 39 35.71 8.56 31.86
C HIS A 39 35.32 7.17 31.34
N PHE A 40 35.88 6.10 31.91
CA PHE A 40 35.50 4.74 31.55
C PHE A 40 34.11 4.38 32.07
N ILE A 41 33.78 4.78 33.29
CA ILE A 41 32.47 4.46 33.89
C ILE A 41 31.34 5.21 33.16
N SER A 42 31.56 6.48 32.80
CA SER A 42 30.55 7.28 32.09
C SER A 42 30.30 6.81 30.66
N THR A 43 31.33 6.32 29.96
CA THR A 43 31.17 5.76 28.61
C THR A 43 30.48 4.40 28.66
N VAL A 44 30.86 3.52 29.60
CA VAL A 44 30.19 2.23 29.79
C VAL A 44 28.72 2.41 30.14
N LEU A 45 28.37 3.35 31.03
CA LEU A 45 26.97 3.64 31.38
C LEU A 45 26.18 4.24 30.21
N LEU A 46 26.80 5.09 29.37
CA LEU A 46 26.15 5.60 28.16
C LEU A 46 25.93 4.48 27.13
N PHE A 47 26.92 3.63 26.89
CA PHE A 47 26.77 2.51 25.97
C PHE A 47 25.76 1.47 26.46
N THR A 48 25.72 1.14 27.75
CA THR A 48 24.71 0.21 28.29
C THR A 48 23.31 0.83 28.33
N SER A 49 23.17 2.14 28.56
CA SER A 49 21.87 2.81 28.48
C SER A 49 21.34 2.88 27.04
N VAL A 50 22.20 3.13 26.05
CA VAL A 50 21.85 3.15 24.64
C VAL A 50 21.50 1.75 24.13
N THR A 51 22.25 0.71 24.51
CA THR A 51 21.88 -0.67 24.15
C THR A 51 20.61 -1.14 24.85
N TRP A 52 20.37 -0.72 26.11
CA TRP A 52 19.09 -0.99 26.79
C TRP A 52 17.91 -0.29 26.09
N GLN A 53 18.09 0.95 25.63
CA GLN A 53 17.09 1.67 24.84
C GLN A 53 16.88 1.07 23.44
N HIS A 54 17.90 0.47 22.82
CA HIS A 54 17.74 -0.25 21.55
C HIS A 54 17.09 -1.64 21.71
N VAL A 55 17.38 -2.35 22.81
CA VAL A 55 16.82 -3.68 23.09
C VAL A 55 15.40 -3.58 23.67
N VAL A 56 15.08 -2.55 24.44
CA VAL A 56 13.77 -2.35 25.09
C VAL A 56 12.87 -1.37 24.32
N GLY A 57 13.43 -0.46 23.53
CA GLY A 57 12.68 0.60 22.83
C GLY A 57 12.12 0.22 21.46
N GLN A 58 12.38 -0.98 20.95
CA GLN A 58 11.70 -1.53 19.78
C GLN A 58 10.44 -2.29 20.17
N ALA A 59 9.58 -1.70 20.99
CA ALA A 59 8.21 -2.16 21.09
C ALA A 59 7.51 -1.73 19.80
N ALA A 60 7.26 -2.67 18.88
CA ALA A 60 6.39 -2.42 17.73
C ALA A 60 5.08 -1.79 18.26
N SER A 61 4.64 -0.70 17.62
CA SER A 61 3.40 -0.04 18.02
C SER A 61 2.27 -1.07 18.02
N PRO A 62 1.42 -1.14 19.06
CA PRO A 62 0.27 -2.07 19.11
C PRO A 62 -0.62 -1.98 17.86
N LEU A 63 -0.68 -0.79 17.25
CA LEU A 63 -1.39 -0.55 15.99
C LEU A 63 -0.72 -1.25 14.81
N ALA A 64 0.62 -1.20 14.69
CA ALA A 64 1.35 -1.89 13.63
C ALA A 64 1.16 -3.41 13.74
N SER A 65 1.30 -3.98 14.96
CA SER A 65 1.01 -5.40 15.18
C SER A 65 -0.44 -5.78 14.89
N SER A 66 -1.41 -4.88 15.07
CA SER A 66 -2.81 -5.14 14.72
C SER A 66 -3.08 -5.09 13.21
N VAL A 67 -2.37 -4.23 12.47
CA VAL A 67 -2.46 -4.15 11.01
C VAL A 67 -1.82 -5.37 10.39
N ASP A 68 -0.63 -5.76 10.84
CA ASP A 68 0.06 -6.95 10.35
C ASP A 68 -0.78 -8.21 10.60
N ALA A 69 -1.34 -8.36 11.81
CA ALA A 69 -2.25 -9.46 12.13
C ALA A 69 -3.52 -9.45 11.25
N PHE A 70 -4.10 -8.28 10.97
CA PHE A 70 -5.23 -8.17 10.05
C PHE A 70 -4.84 -8.63 8.64
N LEU A 71 -3.72 -8.15 8.10
CA LEU A 71 -3.25 -8.50 6.76
C LEU A 71 -2.97 -10.00 6.64
N GLU A 72 -2.34 -10.61 7.65
CA GLU A 72 -2.10 -12.07 7.69
C GLU A 72 -3.42 -12.87 7.65
N SER A 73 -4.47 -12.38 8.32
CA SER A 73 -5.78 -13.03 8.34
C SER A 73 -6.63 -12.77 7.08
N GLU A 74 -6.61 -11.55 6.55
CA GLU A 74 -7.51 -11.11 5.48
C GLU A 74 -6.95 -11.44 4.09
N ALA A 75 -5.62 -11.40 3.89
CA ALA A 75 -5.02 -11.70 2.60
C ALA A 75 -5.45 -13.05 1.97
N PRO A 76 -5.48 -14.19 2.71
CA PRO A 76 -5.99 -15.44 2.15
C PRO A 76 -7.50 -15.42 1.90
N VAL A 77 -8.27 -14.72 2.74
CA VAL A 77 -9.73 -14.58 2.59
C VAL A 77 -10.06 -13.78 1.33
N ALA A 78 -9.50 -12.58 1.19
CA ALA A 78 -9.68 -11.72 0.03
C ALA A 78 -9.25 -12.40 -1.27
N PHE A 79 -8.13 -13.13 -1.25
CA PHE A 79 -7.67 -13.87 -2.42
C PHE A 79 -8.63 -15.00 -2.82
N ASN A 80 -9.15 -15.76 -1.85
CA ASN A 80 -10.14 -16.80 -2.12
C ASN A 80 -11.47 -16.23 -2.65
N LEU A 81 -11.94 -15.13 -2.06
CA LEU A 81 -13.15 -14.43 -2.50
C LEU A 81 -12.99 -13.87 -3.92
N LEU A 82 -11.81 -13.35 -4.25
CA LEU A 82 -11.48 -12.91 -5.60
C LEU A 82 -11.56 -14.09 -6.59
N LEU A 83 -10.93 -15.23 -6.29
CA LEU A 83 -10.99 -16.42 -7.14
C LEU A 83 -12.43 -16.97 -7.28
N CYS A 84 -13.24 -16.85 -6.23
CA CYS A 84 -14.66 -17.23 -6.27
C CYS A 84 -15.51 -16.40 -7.24
N ASN A 85 -15.02 -15.23 -7.67
CA ASN A 85 -15.68 -14.40 -8.68
C ASN A 85 -15.20 -14.68 -10.12
N ILE A 86 -14.37 -15.70 -10.33
CA ILE A 86 -13.86 -16.09 -11.65
C ILE A 86 -14.57 -17.36 -12.15
N GLY A 87 -15.18 -17.30 -13.33
CA GLY A 87 -15.81 -18.45 -13.98
C GLY A 87 -14.79 -19.47 -14.51
N ALA A 88 -15.19 -20.71 -14.78
CA ALA A 88 -16.55 -21.26 -14.68
C ALA A 88 -16.84 -21.94 -13.33
N GLN A 89 -15.81 -22.14 -12.50
CA GLN A 89 -15.91 -22.89 -11.25
C GLN A 89 -15.89 -22.01 -9.99
N GLY A 90 -15.86 -20.68 -10.15
CA GLY A 90 -15.89 -19.74 -9.03
C GLY A 90 -17.15 -19.92 -8.17
N CYS A 91 -16.97 -19.94 -6.85
CA CYS A 91 -18.02 -20.34 -5.91
C CYS A 91 -19.21 -19.35 -5.85
N HIS A 92 -19.04 -18.12 -6.34
CA HIS A 92 -20.08 -17.09 -6.32
C HIS A 92 -20.69 -16.78 -7.69
N VAL A 93 -20.14 -17.35 -8.77
CA VAL A 93 -20.44 -16.91 -10.15
C VAL A 93 -20.94 -18.06 -11.02
N LYS A 94 -21.90 -18.82 -10.48
CA LYS A 94 -22.50 -19.95 -11.20
C LYS A 94 -23.11 -19.46 -12.52
N GLY A 95 -22.65 -20.03 -13.63
CA GLY A 95 -23.12 -19.68 -14.98
C GLY A 95 -22.24 -18.67 -15.72
N ALA A 96 -21.23 -18.08 -15.07
CA ALA A 96 -20.21 -17.30 -15.76
C ALA A 96 -19.34 -18.21 -16.65
N ALA A 97 -18.93 -17.71 -17.81
CA ALA A 97 -18.05 -18.42 -18.72
C ALA A 97 -16.63 -18.59 -18.14
N SER A 98 -15.89 -19.57 -18.66
CA SER A 98 -14.51 -19.82 -18.21
C SER A 98 -13.61 -18.60 -18.44
N GLY A 99 -12.82 -18.21 -17.45
CA GLY A 99 -11.91 -17.06 -17.52
C GLY A 99 -12.58 -15.70 -17.35
N VAL A 100 -13.91 -15.65 -17.22
CA VAL A 100 -14.66 -14.40 -16.98
C VAL A 100 -14.60 -14.01 -15.51
N VAL A 101 -14.28 -12.75 -15.23
CA VAL A 101 -14.41 -12.19 -13.88
C VAL A 101 -15.74 -11.46 -13.77
N VAL A 102 -16.56 -11.85 -12.80
CA VAL A 102 -17.78 -11.10 -12.47
C VAL A 102 -17.45 -10.06 -11.41
N ALA A 103 -17.88 -8.81 -11.59
CA ALA A 103 -17.56 -7.74 -10.65
C ALA A 103 -18.12 -8.01 -9.24
N SER A 104 -19.35 -8.49 -9.16
CA SER A 104 -19.99 -8.91 -7.91
C SER A 104 -21.04 -9.99 -8.17
N PRO A 105 -21.26 -10.94 -7.23
CA PRO A 105 -22.34 -11.92 -7.35
C PRO A 105 -23.75 -11.31 -7.16
N SER A 106 -23.84 -10.03 -6.81
CA SER A 106 -25.11 -9.33 -6.67
C SER A 106 -25.84 -9.24 -8.02
N THR A 107 -27.06 -9.76 -8.07
CA THR A 107 -27.96 -9.71 -9.24
C THR A 107 -29.12 -8.72 -9.05
N HIS A 108 -29.12 -7.97 -7.95
CA HIS A 108 -30.21 -7.04 -7.60
C HIS A 108 -29.71 -5.94 -6.66
N ASP A 109 -30.07 -4.69 -6.95
CA ASP A 109 -29.90 -3.48 -6.13
C ASP A 109 -28.56 -3.41 -5.33
N PRO A 110 -27.42 -3.28 -6.03
CA PRO A 110 -27.29 -3.12 -7.48
C PRO A 110 -27.04 -4.46 -8.21
N ASP A 111 -27.47 -4.55 -9.47
CA ASP A 111 -27.14 -5.67 -10.36
C ASP A 111 -25.76 -5.48 -10.99
N TYR A 112 -24.80 -6.28 -10.52
CA TYR A 112 -23.39 -6.25 -10.92
C TYR A 112 -22.91 -7.62 -11.43
N PHE A 113 -23.84 -8.49 -11.83
CA PHE A 113 -23.52 -9.81 -12.39
C PHE A 113 -23.07 -9.73 -13.86
N TYR A 114 -22.10 -8.87 -14.13
CA TYR A 114 -21.52 -8.68 -15.46
C TYR A 114 -19.99 -8.76 -15.38
N THR A 115 -19.37 -8.95 -16.53
CA THR A 115 -17.92 -8.78 -16.66
C THR A 115 -17.61 -7.40 -17.20
N TRP A 116 -16.71 -6.70 -16.51
CA TRP A 116 -16.15 -5.43 -16.99
C TRP A 116 -14.75 -5.68 -17.48
N THR A 117 -14.43 -5.15 -18.66
CA THR A 117 -13.09 -5.24 -19.27
C THR A 117 -12.02 -4.70 -18.31
N ARG A 118 -12.32 -3.57 -17.66
CA ARG A 118 -11.43 -2.94 -16.66
C ARG A 118 -11.22 -3.84 -15.44
N ASP A 119 -12.31 -4.30 -14.81
CA ASP A 119 -12.26 -5.04 -13.55
C ASP A 119 -11.56 -6.38 -13.74
N SER A 120 -11.89 -7.10 -14.83
CA SER A 120 -11.21 -8.33 -15.23
C SER A 120 -9.72 -8.12 -15.46
N GLY A 121 -9.35 -7.07 -16.18
CA GLY A 121 -7.94 -6.73 -16.44
C GLY A 121 -7.14 -6.43 -15.17
N LEU A 122 -7.72 -5.68 -14.22
CA LEU A 122 -7.06 -5.35 -12.95
C LEU A 122 -6.92 -6.57 -12.02
N VAL A 123 -7.93 -7.44 -11.99
CA VAL A 123 -7.87 -8.71 -11.25
C VAL A 123 -6.78 -9.61 -11.85
N PHE A 124 -6.77 -9.80 -13.16
CA PHE A 124 -5.78 -10.65 -13.81
C PHE A 124 -4.37 -10.07 -13.78
N LYS A 125 -4.21 -8.73 -13.76
CA LYS A 125 -2.91 -8.10 -13.49
C LYS A 125 -2.36 -8.55 -12.13
N SER A 126 -3.21 -8.57 -11.09
CA SER A 126 -2.82 -8.99 -9.74
C SER A 126 -2.50 -10.49 -9.67
N LEU A 127 -3.22 -11.34 -10.40
CA LEU A 127 -2.95 -12.78 -10.51
C LEU A 127 -1.64 -13.07 -11.26
N VAL A 128 -1.40 -12.38 -12.37
CA VAL A 128 -0.14 -12.49 -13.13
C VAL A 128 1.04 -12.04 -12.27
N ASP A 129 0.91 -10.93 -11.54
CA ASP A 129 1.96 -10.48 -10.61
C ASP A 129 2.27 -11.57 -9.58
N ARG A 130 1.26 -12.13 -8.91
CA ARG A 130 1.44 -13.24 -7.95
C ARG A 130 2.12 -14.45 -8.60
N PHE A 131 1.67 -14.85 -9.78
CA PHE A 131 2.24 -15.96 -10.55
C PHE A 131 3.73 -15.72 -10.90
N THR A 132 4.10 -14.49 -11.26
CA THR A 132 5.50 -14.16 -11.59
C THR A 132 6.42 -14.15 -10.36
N HIS A 133 5.88 -13.88 -9.17
CA HIS A 133 6.64 -13.96 -7.92
C HIS A 133 6.83 -15.40 -7.44
N SER A 134 5.81 -16.25 -7.61
CA SER A 134 5.87 -17.67 -7.27
C SER A 134 4.96 -18.47 -8.19
N TYR A 135 5.53 -19.49 -8.83
CA TYR A 135 4.78 -20.35 -9.74
C TYR A 135 3.65 -21.09 -9.03
N ASP A 136 2.45 -21.00 -9.59
CA ASP A 136 1.26 -21.76 -9.17
C ASP A 136 0.52 -22.25 -10.43
N ALA A 137 0.34 -23.56 -10.55
CA ALA A 137 -0.31 -24.19 -11.70
C ALA A 137 -1.80 -23.84 -11.81
N SER A 138 -2.49 -23.61 -10.68
CA SER A 138 -3.88 -23.15 -10.66
C SER A 138 -3.98 -21.72 -11.18
N LEU A 139 -3.07 -20.83 -10.77
CA LEU A 139 -2.99 -19.48 -11.31
C LEU A 139 -2.71 -19.47 -12.81
N GLN A 140 -1.77 -20.31 -13.26
CA GLN A 140 -1.49 -20.46 -14.69
C GLN A 140 -2.74 -20.85 -15.48
N ARG A 141 -3.52 -21.82 -14.97
CA ARG A 141 -4.78 -22.23 -15.60
C ARG A 141 -5.76 -21.06 -15.70
N HIS A 142 -6.00 -20.33 -14.62
CA HIS A 142 -6.88 -19.16 -14.65
C HIS A 142 -6.41 -18.09 -15.65
N ILE A 143 -5.11 -17.83 -15.72
CA ILE A 143 -4.52 -16.86 -16.67
C ILE A 143 -4.77 -17.31 -18.12
N GLN A 144 -4.59 -18.59 -18.43
CA GLN A 144 -4.86 -19.14 -19.75
C GLN A 144 -6.35 -19.06 -20.12
N GLU A 145 -7.24 -19.42 -19.18
CA GLU A 145 -8.69 -19.29 -19.35
C GLU A 145 -9.09 -17.83 -19.63
N TYR A 146 -8.50 -16.87 -18.91
CA TYR A 146 -8.73 -15.45 -19.16
C TYR A 146 -8.29 -15.03 -20.57
N ILE A 147 -7.08 -15.41 -21.00
CA ILE A 147 -6.59 -15.10 -22.36
C ILE A 147 -7.58 -15.61 -23.43
N VAL A 148 -8.06 -16.84 -23.27
CA VAL A 148 -9.07 -17.42 -24.18
C VAL A 148 -10.39 -16.66 -24.12
N SER A 149 -10.86 -16.29 -22.91
CA SER A 149 -12.11 -15.53 -22.74
C SER A 149 -12.04 -14.15 -23.39
N GLN A 150 -10.92 -13.44 -23.28
CA GLN A 150 -10.76 -12.11 -23.86
C GLN A 150 -10.66 -12.17 -25.39
N ALA A 151 -10.01 -13.21 -25.94
CA ALA A 151 -10.02 -13.44 -27.38
C ALA A 151 -11.45 -13.65 -27.92
N ALA A 152 -12.29 -14.39 -27.19
CA ALA A 152 -13.70 -14.55 -27.54
C ALA A 152 -14.47 -13.23 -27.40
N GLN A 153 -14.27 -12.50 -26.29
CA GLN A 153 -14.92 -11.21 -26.02
C GLN A 153 -14.62 -10.16 -27.09
N GLN A 154 -13.39 -10.10 -27.60
CA GLN A 154 -13.00 -9.17 -28.67
C GLN A 154 -13.80 -9.39 -29.97
N ALA A 155 -14.28 -10.61 -30.23
CA ALA A 155 -15.07 -10.92 -31.43
C ALA A 155 -16.56 -10.58 -31.27
N VAL A 156 -17.02 -10.19 -30.07
CA VAL A 156 -18.42 -9.90 -29.79
C VAL A 156 -18.76 -8.51 -30.33
N SER A 157 -19.64 -8.46 -31.35
CA SER A 157 -20.26 -7.20 -31.78
C SER A 157 -21.21 -6.69 -30.70
N ASN A 158 -21.14 -5.41 -30.39
CA ASN A 158 -21.78 -4.79 -29.24
C ASN A 158 -22.24 -3.35 -29.58
N PRO A 159 -22.97 -2.67 -28.68
CA PRO A 159 -23.46 -1.31 -28.96
C PRO A 159 -22.36 -0.27 -29.26
N SER A 160 -21.13 -0.42 -28.73
CA SER A 160 -19.99 0.43 -29.13
C SER A 160 -19.47 0.16 -30.54
N GLY A 161 -19.73 -1.02 -31.12
CA GLY A 161 -19.37 -1.34 -32.50
C GLY A 161 -18.94 -2.79 -32.72
N SER A 162 -17.97 -3.00 -33.60
CA SER A 162 -17.51 -4.33 -34.01
C SER A 162 -15.99 -4.46 -33.93
N LEU A 163 -15.48 -5.68 -34.14
CA LEU A 163 -14.04 -5.91 -34.27
C LEU A 163 -13.49 -5.41 -35.63
N ALA A 164 -14.33 -5.31 -36.67
CA ALA A 164 -13.87 -5.03 -38.03
C ALA A 164 -13.18 -3.66 -38.17
N ASP A 165 -13.65 -2.68 -37.42
CA ASP A 165 -13.09 -1.32 -37.31
C ASP A 165 -12.50 -1.04 -35.92
N GLY A 166 -12.52 -2.03 -35.03
CA GLY A 166 -12.02 -1.94 -33.65
C GLY A 166 -12.91 -1.16 -32.69
N ALA A 167 -14.02 -0.58 -33.14
CA ALA A 167 -14.88 0.26 -32.30
C ALA A 167 -15.50 -0.52 -31.12
N GLY A 168 -15.79 -1.80 -31.32
CA GLY A 168 -16.36 -2.67 -30.28
C GLY A 168 -15.43 -2.96 -29.11
N LEU A 169 -14.12 -2.69 -29.23
CA LEU A 169 -13.15 -2.91 -28.16
C LEU A 169 -13.29 -1.92 -27.00
N GLY A 170 -13.98 -0.79 -27.22
CA GLY A 170 -14.28 0.21 -26.20
C GLY A 170 -15.44 -0.16 -25.27
N GLU A 171 -16.19 -1.23 -25.56
CA GLU A 171 -17.36 -1.60 -24.76
C GLU A 171 -16.94 -1.96 -23.31
N PRO A 172 -17.51 -1.29 -22.29
CA PRO A 172 -17.01 -1.40 -20.92
C PRO A 172 -17.42 -2.70 -20.23
N LYS A 173 -18.58 -3.27 -20.58
CA LYS A 173 -19.12 -4.46 -19.91
C LYS A 173 -19.87 -5.39 -20.85
N PHE A 174 -19.90 -6.67 -20.48
CA PHE A 174 -20.55 -7.75 -21.20
C PHE A 174 -21.30 -8.64 -20.21
N GLU A 175 -22.25 -9.41 -20.70
CA GLU A 175 -22.89 -10.46 -19.90
C GLU A 175 -21.84 -11.47 -19.42
N ALA A 176 -22.06 -12.07 -18.25
CA ALA A 176 -21.11 -13.03 -17.67
C ALA A 176 -20.86 -14.29 -18.54
N ASN A 177 -21.69 -14.51 -19.56
CA ASN A 177 -21.58 -15.58 -20.54
C ASN A 177 -20.86 -15.17 -21.84
N LEU A 178 -20.21 -14.00 -21.88
CA LEU A 178 -19.54 -13.42 -23.06
C LEU A 178 -20.47 -13.05 -24.21
N THR A 179 -21.71 -12.65 -23.91
CA THR A 179 -22.61 -12.01 -24.88
C THR A 179 -22.65 -10.49 -24.66
N ALA A 180 -23.07 -9.76 -25.69
CA ALA A 180 -23.13 -8.29 -25.60
C ALA A 180 -24.18 -7.85 -24.58
N PHE A 181 -23.79 -6.93 -23.69
CA PHE A 181 -24.75 -6.17 -22.91
C PHE A 181 -25.43 -5.14 -23.84
N THR A 182 -26.74 -5.25 -24.02
CA THR A 182 -27.49 -4.43 -24.99
C THR A 182 -28.21 -3.23 -24.37
N GLY A 183 -28.12 -3.06 -23.05
CA GLY A 183 -28.74 -1.94 -22.34
C GLY A 183 -28.00 -0.61 -22.50
N GLU A 184 -28.66 0.44 -22.05
CA GLU A 184 -28.07 1.78 -21.93
C GLU A 184 -26.92 1.80 -20.93
N TRP A 185 -25.82 2.45 -21.30
CA TRP A 185 -24.63 2.60 -20.47
C TRP A 185 -23.75 3.72 -21.00
N GLY A 186 -22.91 4.32 -20.15
CA GLY A 186 -21.88 5.27 -20.57
C GLY A 186 -20.77 4.54 -21.33
N LYS A 187 -20.87 4.56 -22.66
CA LYS A 187 -19.98 3.92 -23.62
C LYS A 187 -19.63 4.89 -24.74
#